data_AF-A0A9D8DNG1-F1
#
_entry.id   AF-A0A9D8DNG1-F1
#
_cell.length_a   1.000
_cell.length_b   1.000
_cell.length_c   1.000
_cell.angle_alpha   90.00
_cell.angle_beta   90.00
_cell.angle_gamma   90.00
#
_symmetry.space_group_name_H-M   'P 1'
#
loop_
_entity.id
_entity.type
_entity.pdbx_description
1 polymer ?
#
loop_
_entity_poly.entity_id
_entity_poly.type
_entity_poly.pdbx_seq_one_letter_code
_entity_poly.pdbx_strand_id
1 'polypeptide(L)' 'MPTIRYQLVQGMHTDEQIRDLLTRSCVLFADTLGVPADRIRLTRHDREPRDQDWSRGSLSSC' A
#
# COMPACT_ATOMS: atom_id res chain seq x y z
N MET A 1 10.43 -2.78 -16.13
CA MET A 1 10.67 -2.24 -14.78
C MET A 1 9.35 -2.31 -14.01
N PRO A 2 9.21 -3.20 -13.01
CA PRO A 2 7.96 -3.36 -12.27
C PRO A 2 7.53 -2.06 -11.59
N THR A 3 6.25 -1.69 -11.75
CA THR A 3 5.66 -0.52 -11.10
C THR A 3 4.43 -0.93 -10.32
N ILE A 4 4.39 -0.58 -9.04
CA ILE A 4 3.29 -0.89 -8.12
C ILE A 4 2.69 0.43 -7.64
N ARG A 5 1.38 0.56 -7.77
CA ARG A 5 0.63 1.73 -7.34
C ARG A 5 -0.33 1.35 -6.23
N TYR A 6 -0.16 1.95 -5.06
CA TYR A 6 -1.11 1.87 -3.97
C TYR A 6 -2.14 2.99 -4.07
N GLN A 7 -3.42 2.63 -4.01
CA GLN A 7 -4.53 3.58 -3.85
C GLN A 7 -5.00 3.52 -2.41
N LEU A 8 -4.54 4.48 -1.61
CA LEU A 8 -4.84 4.53 -0.18
C LEU A 8 -6.02 5.45 0.06
N VAL A 9 -6.89 5.09 1.01
CA VAL A 9 -7.99 5.95 1.43
C VAL A 9 -7.44 7.00 2.39
N GLN A 10 -7.75 8.27 2.13
CA GLN A 10 -7.32 9.37 2.99
C GLN A 10 -7.82 9.19 4.43
N GLY A 11 -6.96 9.54 5.39
CA GLY A 11 -7.28 9.48 6.82
C GLY A 11 -7.34 8.07 7.42
N MET A 12 -7.10 7.02 6.63
CA MET A 12 -7.17 5.63 7.09
C MET A 12 -5.84 5.01 7.47
N HIS A 13 -4.72 5.68 7.21
CA HIS A 13 -3.38 5.18 7.47
C HIS A 13 -2.50 6.30 8.00
N THR A 14 -1.64 5.98 8.97
CA THR A 14 -0.59 6.89 9.45
C THR A 14 0.59 6.91 8.49
N ASP A 15 1.40 7.97 8.53
CA ASP A 15 2.63 8.04 7.73
C ASP A 15 3.61 6.89 8.04
N GLU A 16 3.62 6.41 9.29
CA GLU A 16 4.42 5.25 9.69
C GLU A 16 3.91 3.96 9.03
N GLN A 17 2.60 3.71 9.05
CA GLN A 17 2.00 2.57 8.36
C GLN A 17 2.26 2.59 6.86
N ILE A 18 2.20 3.77 6.24
CA ILE A 18 2.47 3.91 4.81
C ILE A 18 3.96 3.66 4.51
N ARG A 19 4.87 4.14 5.36
CA ARG A 19 6.31 3.88 5.21
C ARG A 19 6.62 2.39 5.33
N ASP A 20 6.02 1.73 6.30
CA ASP A 20 6.16 0.29 6.52
C ASP A 20 5.62 -0.51 5.33
N LEU A 21 4.45 -0.12 4.81
CA LEU A 21 3.86 -0.72 3.60
C LEU A 21 4.85 -0.64 2.44
N LEU A 22 5.38 0.54 2.12
CA LEU A 22 6.25 0.73 0.97
C LEU A 22 7.58 -0.04 1.13
N THR A 23 8.17 -0.02 2.32
CA THR A 23 9.42 -0.72 2.62
C THR A 23 9.27 -2.23 2.49
N ARG A 24 8.26 -2.81 3.15
CA ARG A 24 8.01 -4.26 3.14
C ARG A 24 7.61 -4.75 1.76
N SER A 25 6.81 -3.96 1.04
CA SER A 25 6.41 -4.28 -0.33
C SER A 25 7.62 -4.36 -1.25
N CYS A 26 8.56 -3.41 -1.14
CA CYS A 26 9.76 -3.39 -1.97
C CYS A 26 10.55 -4.69 -1.84
N VAL A 27 10.79 -5.14 -0.60
CA VAL A 27 11.48 -6.41 -0.31
C VAL A 27 10.68 -7.58 -0.86
N LEU A 28 9.38 -7.67 -0.53
CA LEU A 28 8.52 -8.76 -0.97
C LEU A 28 8.52 -8.93 -2.50
N PHE A 29 8.38 -7.83 -3.24
CA PHE A 29 8.34 -7.89 -4.69
C PHE A 29 9.71 -8.13 -5.31
N ALA A 30 10.79 -7.63 -4.69
CA ALA A 30 12.15 -7.94 -5.14
C ALA A 30 12.42 -9.45 -5.05
N ASP A 31 12.08 -10.03 -3.90
CA ASP A 31 12.23 -11.46 -3.65
C ASP A 31 11.34 -12.30 -4.58
N THR A 32 10.06 -11.92 -4.73
CA THR A 32 9.08 -12.66 -5.53
C THR A 32 9.41 -12.63 -7.02
N LEU A 33 9.89 -11.48 -7.54
CA LEU A 33 10.18 -11.30 -8.96
C LEU A 33 11.62 -11.66 -9.31
N GLY A 34 12.48 -11.93 -8.32
CA GLY A 34 13.90 -12.20 -8.53
C GLY A 34 14.66 -11.01 -9.14
N VAL A 35 14.25 -9.78 -8.82
CA VAL A 35 14.90 -8.55 -9.32
C VAL A 35 15.40 -7.70 -8.15
N PRO A 36 16.50 -6.96 -8.33
CA PRO A 36 16.97 -6.08 -7.26
C PRO A 36 15.97 -4.94 -7.00
N ALA A 37 15.87 -4.54 -5.74
CA ALA A 37 14.86 -3.61 -5.23
C ALA A 37 14.92 -2.21 -5.89
N ASP A 38 16.10 -1.78 -6.34
CA ASP A 38 16.31 -0.53 -7.08
C ASP A 38 15.57 -0.50 -8.44
N ARG A 39 15.16 -1.66 -8.95
CA ARG A 39 14.36 -1.78 -10.18
C ARG A 39 12.86 -1.78 -9.95
N ILE A 40 12.42 -1.69 -8.71
CA ILE A 40 11.00 -1.66 -8.35
C ILE A 40 10.59 -0.23 -8.06
N ARG A 41 9.57 0.25 -8.77
CA ARG A 41 9.01 1.58 -8.54
C ARG A 41 7.68 1.47 -7.81
N LEU A 42 7.63 1.99 -6.59
CA LEU A 42 6.40 2.05 -5.79
C LEU A 42 5.90 3.49 -5.74
N THR A 43 4.61 3.69 -5.98
CA THR A 43 3.94 4.99 -5.79
C THR A 43 2.69 4.83 -4.95
N ARG A 44 2.38 5.85 -4.16
CA ARG A 44 1.13 5.97 -3.42
C ARG A 44 0.30 7.10 -3.99
N HIS A 45 -1.00 6.87 -4.08
CA HIS A 45 -1.98 7.89 -4.42
C HIS A 45 -3.11 7.82 -3.41
N ASP A 46 -3.35 8.95 -2.77
CA ASP A 46 -4.48 9.09 -1.89
C ASP A 46 -5.75 9.32 -2.71
N ARG A 47 -6.81 8.60 -2.35
CA ARG A 47 -8.15 8.81 -2.87
C ARG A 47 -9.09 9.23 -1.77
N GLU A 48 -10.11 9.99 -2.15
CA GLU A 48 -11.19 10.36 -1.24
C GLU A 48 -11.90 9.10 -0.70
N PRO A 49 -12.31 9.12 0.58
CA PRO A 49 -13.16 8.09 1.15
C PRO A 49 -14.51 8.04 0.43
N ARG A 50 -15.04 6.84 0.24
CA ARG A 50 -16.41 6.61 -0.25
C ARG A 50 -17.22 5.95 0.85
N ASP A 51 -18.55 6.08 0.81
CA ASP A 51 -19.45 5.50 1.82
C ASP A 51 -19.21 4.00 2.07
N GLN A 52 -18.84 3.26 1.02
CA GLN A 52 -18.48 1.84 1.07
C GLN A 52 -17.22 1.51 1.89
N ASP A 53 -16.31 2.46 2.09
CA ASP A 53 -15.04 2.23 2.80
C ASP A 53 -15.27 2.15 4.31
N TRP A 54 -16.18 2.97 4.84
CA TRP A 54 -16.62 2.91 6.24
C TRP A 54 -17.32 1.59 6.57
N SER A 55 -18.04 1.03 5.60
CA SER A 55 -18.73 -0.27 5.74
C SER A 55 -17.74 -1.43 5.84
N ARG A 56 -16.55 -1.33 5.22
CA ARG A 56 -15.49 -2.35 5.32
C ARG A 56 -14.67 -2.24 6.59
N GLY A 57 -14.49 -1.03 7.14
CA GLY A 57 -13.84 -0.81 8.43
C GLY A 57 -14.59 -1.46 9.60
N SER A 58 -15.90 -1.70 9.45
CA SER A 58 -16.76 -2.34 10.45
C SER A 58 -16.64 -3.88 10.52
N LEU A 59 -15.92 -4.52 9.58
CA LEU A 59 -15.78 -5.99 9.54
C LEU A 59 -14.46 -6.49 10.17
N SER A 60 -13.77 -5.68 10.96
CA SER A 60 -12.65 -6.13 11.80
C SER A 60 -12.92 -5.85 13.26
N SER A 61 -13.90 -6.57 13.80
CA SER A 61 -13.95 -6.96 15.22
C SER A 61 -14.71 -8.28 15.28
N CYS A 62 -13.99 -9.30 15.76
CA CYS A 62 -14.33 -10.73 15.87
C CYS A 62 -13.88 -11.62 14.71
#